data_AF-A0A2N6VJN1-F1
#
_entry.id   AF-A0A2N6VJN1-F1
#
_cell.length_a   1.000
_cell.length_b   1.000
_cell.length_c   1.000
_cell.angle_alpha   90.00
_cell.angle_beta   90.00
_cell.angle_gamma   90.00
#
_symmetry.space_group_name_H-M   'P 1'
#
loop_
_entity.id
_entity.type
_entity.pdbx_description
1 polymer ?
#
loop_
_entity_poly.entity_id
_entity_poly.type
_entity_poly.pdbx_seq_one_letter_code
_entity_poly.pdbx_strand_id
1 'polypeptide(L)' 'EIVAACEASVRAGAHFVKTSTGFHPAGGASAHAVAIMRKTVGDALGVKASGGIRSAE' A
#
# COMPACT_ATOMS: atom_id res chain seq x y z
N GLU A 1 6.39 10.37 -1.28
CA GLU A 1 5.18 10.31 -2.13
C GLU A 1 4.09 9.36 -1.60
N ILE A 2 4.42 8.22 -0.95
CA ILE A 2 3.45 7.25 -0.43
C ILE A 2 2.31 7.89 0.37
N VAL A 3 2.63 8.80 1.30
CA VAL A 3 1.64 9.50 2.14
C VAL A 3 0.64 10.28 1.28
N ALA A 4 1.12 11.15 0.40
CA ALA A 4 0.27 11.97 -0.46
C ALA A 4 -0.66 11.13 -1.36
N ALA A 5 -0.16 10.01 -1.90
CA ALA A 5 -0.97 9.09 -2.71
C ALA A 5 -2.05 8.37 -1.89
N CYS A 6 -1.74 7.97 -0.65
CA CYS A 6 -2.71 7.37 0.26
C CYS A 6 -3.79 8.37 0.66
N GLU A 7 -3.43 9.59 1.04
CA GLU A 7 -4.38 10.64 1.39
C GLU A 7 -5.29 11.01 0.20
N ALA A 8 -4.75 11.06 -1.01
CA ALA A 8 -5.54 11.27 -2.21
C ALA A 8 -6.56 10.14 -2.43
N SER A 9 -6.16 8.90 -2.17
CA SER A 9 -7.03 7.73 -2.26
C SER A 9 -8.15 7.75 -1.21
N VAL A 10 -7.85 8.20 0.01
CA VAL A 10 -8.84 8.43 1.07
C VAL A 10 -9.86 9.47 0.63
N ARG A 11 -9.40 10.64 0.16
CA ARG A 11 -10.29 11.72 -0.31
C ARG A 11 -11.15 11.30 -1.51
N ALA A 12 -10.62 10.43 -2.36
CA ALA A 12 -11.33 9.90 -3.52
C ALA A 12 -12.35 8.79 -3.18
N GLY A 13 -12.42 8.34 -1.92
CA GLY A 13 -13.36 7.30 -1.51
C GLY A 13 -12.99 5.89 -1.98
N ALA A 14 -11.69 5.63 -2.18
CA ALA A 14 -11.24 4.25 -2.43
C ALA A 14 -11.48 3.37 -1.20
N HIS A 15 -11.56 2.05 -1.40
CA HIS A 15 -11.73 1.09 -0.30
C HIS A 15 -10.39 0.51 0.18
N PHE A 16 -9.40 0.46 -0.70
CA PHE A 16 -8.08 -0.08 -0.42
C PHE A 16 -6.99 0.74 -1.11
N VAL A 17 -5.83 0.78 -0.47
CA VAL A 17 -4.56 1.11 -1.12
C VAL A 17 -3.73 -0.16 -1.31
N LYS A 18 -3.02 -0.27 -2.42
CA LYS A 18 -2.22 -1.45 -2.80
C LYS A 18 -0.77 -1.05 -3.04
N THR A 19 0.19 -1.78 -2.48
CA THR A 19 1.62 -1.40 -2.51
C THR A 19 2.21 -1.35 -3.93
N SER A 20 2.03 -2.42 -4.72
CA SER A 20 2.81 -2.61 -5.95
C SER A 20 2.04 -3.39 -7.00
N THR A 21 2.37 -3.16 -8.27
CA THR A 21 1.79 -3.89 -9.41
C THR A 21 2.35 -5.30 -9.54
N GLY A 22 3.60 -5.51 -9.14
CA GLY A 22 4.37 -6.74 -9.34
C GLY A 22 5.24 -6.74 -10.60
N PHE A 23 5.21 -5.67 -11.41
CA PHE A 23 5.94 -5.57 -12.68
C PHE A 23 6.99 -4.45 -12.71
N HIS A 24 6.94 -3.51 -11.75
CA HIS A 24 7.88 -2.39 -11.73
C HIS A 24 9.28 -2.86 -11.27
N PRO A 25 10.38 -2.42 -11.92
CA PRO A 25 11.74 -2.88 -11.61
C PRO A 25 12.21 -2.53 -10.19
N ALA A 26 11.62 -1.49 -9.57
CA ALA A 26 11.92 -1.12 -8.18
C ALA A 26 11.44 -2.14 -7.13
N GLY A 27 10.68 -3.17 -7.53
CA GLY A 27 10.28 -4.27 -6.65
C GLY A 27 8.82 -4.25 -6.19
N GLY A 28 8.57 -5.03 -5.14
CA GLY A 28 7.24 -5.32 -4.61
C GLY A 28 6.95 -4.69 -3.25
N ALA A 29 6.09 -5.34 -2.47
CA ALA A 29 5.74 -4.89 -1.13
C ALA A 29 6.94 -4.93 -0.19
N SER A 30 7.00 -3.98 0.75
CA SER A 30 7.89 -4.03 1.92
C SER A 30 7.10 -3.73 3.18
N ALA A 31 7.50 -4.30 4.32
CA ALA A 31 6.87 -4.03 5.61
C ALA A 31 6.89 -2.53 5.96
N HIS A 32 7.97 -1.82 5.58
CA HIS A 32 8.10 -0.39 5.76
C HIS A 32 7.04 0.40 4.97
N ALA A 33 6.85 0.09 3.68
CA ALA A 33 5.83 0.75 2.88
C ALA A 33 4.43 0.48 3.41
N VAL A 34 4.13 -0.78 3.80
CA VAL A 34 2.84 -1.15 4.40
C VAL A 34 2.57 -0.39 5.70
N ALA A 35 3.58 -0.24 6.57
CA ALA A 35 3.46 0.51 7.82
C ALA A 35 3.15 1.99 7.58
N ILE A 36 3.82 2.63 6.61
CA ILE A 36 3.52 4.01 6.22
C ILE A 36 2.08 4.11 5.68
N MET A 37 1.69 3.22 4.76
CA MET A 37 0.35 3.22 4.17
C MET A 37 -0.73 3.06 5.26
N ARG A 38 -0.58 2.11 6.19
CA ARG A 38 -1.51 1.92 7.31
C ARG A 38 -1.58 3.15 8.20
N LYS A 39 -0.44 3.74 8.57
CA LYS A 39 -0.41 4.95 9.38
C LYS A 39 -1.15 6.11 8.69
N THR A 40 -1.03 6.22 7.36
CA THR A 40 -1.67 7.30 6.61
C THR A 40 -3.16 7.11 6.41
N VAL A 41 -3.62 5.91 6.07
CA VAL A 41 -5.05 5.69 5.78
C VAL A 41 -5.90 5.43 7.04
N GLY A 42 -5.27 5.14 8.18
CA GLY A 42 -5.98 4.83 9.43
C GLY A 42 -6.96 3.67 9.22
N ASP A 43 -8.15 3.75 9.83
CA ASP A 43 -9.21 2.74 9.65
C ASP A 43 -10.12 3.02 8.45
N ALA A 44 -9.88 4.11 7.70
CA ALA A 44 -10.74 4.50 6.59
C ALA A 44 -10.64 3.51 5.42
N LEU A 45 -9.44 3.01 5.13
CA LEU A 45 -9.17 2.10 4.01
C LEU A 45 -8.43 0.83 4.47
N GLY A 46 -8.64 -0.24 3.72
CA GLY A 46 -7.77 -1.41 3.78
C GLY A 46 -6.40 -1.17 3.14
N VAL A 47 -5.40 -1.96 3.54
CA VAL A 47 -4.05 -1.95 2.95
C VAL A 47 -3.77 -3.34 2.38
N LYS A 48 -3.49 -3.43 1.08
CA LYS A 48 -3.13 -4.66 0.39
C LYS A 48 -1.64 -4.67 0.07
N ALA A 49 -0.90 -5.56 0.73
CA ALA A 49 0.47 -5.88 0.35
C ALA A 49 0.47 -6.79 -0.88
N SER A 50 1.22 -6.45 -1.92
CA SER A 50 1.32 -7.26 -3.13
C SER A 50 2.61 -7.02 -3.91
N GLY A 51 3.08 -8.07 -4.59
CA GLY A 51 4.34 -8.10 -5.31
C GLY A 51 5.45 -8.66 -4.43
N GLY A 52 6.07 -9.76 -4.85
CA GLY A 52 7.19 -10.39 -4.14
C GLY A 52 6.85 -11.27 -2.93
N ILE A 53 5.58 -11.30 -2.49
CA ILE A 53 5.11 -12.17 -1.39
C ILE A 53 4.94 -13.60 -1.93
N ARG A 54 5.79 -14.54 -1.48
CA ARG A 54 5.88 -15.90 -2.05
C ARG A 54 5.78 -17.03 -1.02
N SER A 55 5.92 -16.71 0.25
CA SER A 55 5.87 -17.67 1.34
C SER A 55 4.90 -17.21 2.42
N ALA A 56 4.70 -18.04 3.44
CA ALA A 56 3.72 -17.79 4.49
C ALA A 56 4.28 -16.96 5.65
N GLU A 57 5.61 -16.92 5.81
CA GLU A 57 6.34 -16.04 6.74
C GLU A 57 6.22 -14.56 6.34
#